data_AF-A0A951KWJ2-F1
#
_entry.id   AF-A0A951KWJ2-F1
#
_cell.length_a   1.000
_cell.length_b   1.000
_cell.length_c   1.000
_cell.angle_alpha   90.00
_cell.angle_beta   90.00
_cell.angle_gamma   90.00
#
_symmetry.space_group_name_H-M   'P 1'
#
loop_
_entity.id
_entity.type
_entity.pdbx_description
1 polymer ?
#
loop_
_entity_poly.entity_id
_entity_poly.type
_entity_poly.pdbx_seq_one_letter_code
_entity_poly.pdbx_strand_id
1 'polypeptide(L)'
;MDGGALPELARVHWRPRVSEQRLARRGHLWTATTVVHALPFIAGAALLLALLPILAPVSLVLLVHAWAIPELYAARGAGALRRRPIAGGGELAAERVAVGLLGDLVDDRARELHARSGVVLERGRLGVWLLGPAGALLVRPGGRRVNCYCVRTTDPALPPTDRIAHLLLALRSDEIGFATLANLTFSGARWRVRRRLTPTAREALDAAARAARPH
;
A
#
# COMPACT_ATOMS: atom_id res chain seq x y z
N MET A 1 5.18 -15.42 -21.68
CA MET A 1 3.79 -15.31 -22.14
C MET A 1 3.41 -13.85 -22.04
N ASP A 2 3.29 -13.18 -23.18
CA ASP A 2 2.86 -11.79 -23.23
C ASP A 2 1.37 -11.76 -22.89
N GLY A 3 1.07 -11.63 -21.59
CA GLY A 3 -0.29 -11.41 -21.12
C GLY A 3 -0.85 -10.17 -21.80
N GLY A 4 -2.00 -10.32 -22.46
CA GLY A 4 -2.69 -9.22 -23.10
C GLY A 4 -2.91 -8.07 -22.11
N ALA A 5 -2.82 -6.83 -22.60
CA ALA A 5 -3.07 -5.65 -21.77
C ALA A 5 -4.44 -5.76 -21.09
N LEU A 6 -4.53 -5.34 -19.81
CA LEU A 6 -5.79 -5.39 -19.06
C LEU A 6 -6.90 -4.63 -19.82
N PRO A 7 -8.07 -5.26 -20.07
CA PRO A 7 -9.14 -4.64 -20.84
C PRO A 7 -9.66 -3.36 -20.17
N GLU A 8 -9.57 -3.26 -18.84
CA GLU A 8 -9.94 -2.08 -18.07
C GLU A 8 -9.11 -0.85 -18.42
N LEU A 9 -7.90 -1.00 -18.99
CA LEU A 9 -7.09 0.13 -19.46
C LEU A 9 -7.78 0.94 -20.54
N ALA A 10 -8.62 0.32 -21.38
CA ALA A 10 -9.39 1.03 -22.40
C ALA A 10 -10.32 2.08 -21.76
N ARG A 11 -10.81 1.80 -20.55
CA ARG A 11 -11.67 2.72 -19.78
C ARG A 11 -10.90 3.86 -19.14
N VAL A 12 -9.57 3.84 -19.12
CA VAL A 12 -8.71 4.90 -18.56
C VAL A 12 -7.61 5.30 -19.55
N HIS A 13 -7.93 5.33 -20.85
CA HIS A 13 -6.97 5.63 -21.91
C HIS A 13 -6.25 6.99 -21.74
N TRP A 14 -6.86 7.95 -21.02
CA TRP A 14 -6.24 9.25 -20.70
C TRP A 14 -5.16 9.17 -19.61
N ARG A 15 -5.11 8.08 -18.83
CA ARG A 15 -4.07 7.89 -17.83
C ARG A 15 -2.80 7.38 -18.51
N PRO A 16 -1.69 8.12 -18.40
CA PRO A 16 -0.44 7.65 -18.96
C PRO A 16 0.07 6.44 -18.19
N ARG A 17 0.62 5.46 -18.91
CA ARG A 17 1.13 4.22 -18.31
C ARG A 17 2.22 4.48 -17.28
N VAL A 18 2.17 3.70 -16.20
CA VAL A 18 3.18 3.72 -15.15
C VAL A 18 4.52 3.23 -15.70
N SER A 19 5.59 3.90 -15.25
CA SER A 19 6.97 3.50 -15.51
C SER A 19 7.79 3.73 -14.25
N GLU A 20 8.98 3.14 -14.16
CA GLU A 20 9.86 3.33 -13.02
C GLU A 20 10.20 4.81 -12.78
N GLN A 21 10.52 5.53 -13.87
CA GLN A 21 10.82 6.96 -13.81
C GLN A 21 9.62 7.76 -13.28
N ARG A 22 8.39 7.42 -13.70
CA ARG A 22 7.17 8.06 -13.20
C ARG A 22 6.93 7.74 -11.74
N LEU A 23 7.16 6.50 -11.29
CA LEU A 23 7.04 6.13 -9.88
C LEU A 23 8.08 6.85 -9.02
N ALA A 24 9.32 6.99 -9.48
CA ALA A 24 10.35 7.75 -8.81
C ALA A 24 9.95 9.23 -8.68
N ARG A 25 9.59 9.88 -9.79
CA ARG A 25 9.11 11.27 -9.81
C ARG A 25 7.92 11.49 -8.88
N ARG A 26 6.93 10.59 -8.91
CA ARG A 26 5.75 10.68 -8.04
C ARG A 26 6.11 10.49 -6.56
N GLY A 27 7.09 9.63 -6.26
CA GLY A 27 7.66 9.50 -4.93
C GLY A 27 8.38 10.77 -4.46
N HIS A 28 9.15 11.43 -5.32
CA HIS A 28 9.79 12.71 -5.00
C HIS A 28 8.75 13.82 -4.81
N LEU A 29 7.76 13.91 -5.70
CA LEU A 29 6.68 14.87 -5.58
C LEU A 29 5.90 14.68 -4.28
N TRP A 30 5.61 13.44 -3.88
CA TRP A 30 4.95 13.17 -2.60
C TRP A 30 5.79 13.63 -1.40
N THR A 31 7.11 13.41 -1.45
CA THR A 31 8.01 13.89 -0.41
C THR A 31 8.04 15.41 -0.38
N ALA A 32 8.13 16.07 -1.54
CA ALA A 32 8.13 17.52 -1.66
C ALA A 32 6.81 18.11 -1.12
N THR A 33 5.65 17.59 -1.52
CA THR A 33 4.37 18.07 -1.02
C THR A 33 4.25 17.87 0.48
N THR A 34 4.69 16.74 1.01
CA THR A 34 4.71 16.50 2.47
C THR A 34 5.57 17.54 3.20
N VAL A 35 6.75 17.86 2.68
CA VAL A 35 7.64 18.90 3.25
C VAL A 35 6.98 20.27 3.19
N VAL A 36 6.41 20.65 2.05
CA VAL A 36 5.70 21.93 1.87
C VAL A 36 4.55 22.08 2.87
N HIS A 37 3.83 21.00 3.19
CA HIS A 37 2.77 21.04 4.19
C HIS A 37 3.30 21.08 5.64
N ALA A 38 4.41 20.40 5.93
CA ALA A 38 4.95 20.34 7.29
C ALA A 38 5.77 21.58 7.69
N LEU A 39 6.48 22.19 6.73
CA LEU A 39 7.40 23.30 6.97
C LEU A 39 6.74 24.52 7.64
N PRO A 40 5.54 24.99 7.24
CA PRO A 40 4.88 26.13 7.88
C PRO A 40 4.60 25.90 9.36
N PHE A 41 4.19 24.68 9.74
CA PHE A 41 3.94 24.33 11.15
C PHE A 41 5.23 24.31 11.97
N ILE A 42 6.32 23.76 11.41
CA ILE A 42 7.63 23.73 12.08
C ILE A 42 8.18 25.14 12.24
N ALA A 43 8.13 25.95 11.18
CA ALA A 43 8.57 27.34 11.20
C ALA A 43 7.75 28.17 12.21
N GLY A 44 6.43 27.99 12.23
CA GLY A 44 5.55 28.63 13.21
C GLY A 44 5.90 28.23 14.64
N ALA A 45 6.12 26.95 14.92
CA ALA A 45 6.53 26.48 16.24
C ALA A 45 7.87 27.08 16.70
N ALA A 46 8.86 27.14 15.82
CA ALA A 46 10.16 27.72 16.13
C ALA A 46 10.05 29.23 16.39
N LEU A 47 9.26 29.95 15.57
CA LEU A 47 9.05 31.39 15.73
C LEU A 47 8.34 31.72 17.05
N LEU A 48 7.28 30.97 17.39
CA LEU A 48 6.56 31.17 18.66
C LEU A 48 7.48 30.97 19.86
N LEU A 49 8.29 29.91 19.86
CA LEU A 49 9.22 29.62 20.94
C LEU A 49 10.33 30.67 21.05
N ALA A 50 10.81 31.21 19.92
CA ALA A 50 11.85 32.24 19.88
C ALA A 50 11.34 33.61 20.37
N LEU A 51 10.09 33.96 20.07
CA LEU A 51 9.49 35.24 20.45
C LEU A 51 8.96 35.23 21.89
N LEU A 52 8.20 34.19 22.28
CA LEU A 52 7.55 34.07 23.58
C LEU A 52 7.60 32.61 24.07
N PRO A 53 8.58 32.24 24.91
CA PRO A 53 8.74 30.87 25.40
C PRO A 53 7.51 30.30 26.14
N ILE A 54 6.68 31.16 26.73
CA ILE A 54 5.41 30.76 27.36
C ILE A 54 4.42 30.13 26.37
N LEU A 55 4.59 30.35 25.06
CA LEU A 55 3.83 29.72 23.98
C LEU A 55 4.36 28.32 23.59
N ALA A 56 5.24 27.72 24.40
CA ALA A 56 5.71 26.35 24.20
C ALA A 56 4.56 25.32 23.99
N PRO A 57 3.43 25.36 24.72
CA PRO A 57 2.32 24.44 24.48
C PRO A 57 1.70 24.58 23.08
N VAL A 58 1.54 25.82 22.59
CA VAL A 58 1.02 26.09 21.24
C VAL A 58 2.00 25.61 20.18
N SER A 59 3.29 25.84 20.40
CA SER A 59 4.38 25.35 19.53
C SER A 59 4.36 23.83 19.42
N LEU A 60 4.13 23.12 20.53
CA LEU A 60 3.98 21.67 20.54
C LEU A 60 2.78 21.22 19.70
N VAL A 61 1.64 21.90 19.80
CA VAL A 61 0.45 21.60 18.97
C VAL A 61 0.76 21.75 17.48
N LEU A 62 1.51 22.77 17.07
CA LEU A 62 1.93 22.93 15.67
C LEU A 62 2.83 21.78 15.21
N LEU A 63 3.80 21.36 16.02
CA LEU A 63 4.64 20.19 15.72
C LEU A 63 3.82 18.89 15.60
N VAL A 64 2.81 18.73 16.43
CA VAL A 64 1.85 17.61 16.32
C VAL A 64 1.13 17.64 14.97
N HIS A 65 0.69 18.80 14.48
CA HIS A 65 0.07 18.93 13.16
C HIS A 65 1.03 18.58 12.02
N ALA A 66 2.28 19.10 12.09
CA ALA A 66 3.33 18.78 11.12
C ALA A 66 3.57 17.26 11.00
N TRP A 67 3.45 16.55 12.11
CA TRP A 67 3.59 15.09 12.16
C TRP A 67 2.32 14.33 11.77
N ALA A 68 1.15 14.81 12.16
CA ALA A 68 -0.13 14.12 11.97
C ALA A 68 -0.50 13.97 10.48
N ILE A 69 -0.25 14.99 9.66
CA ILE A 69 -0.59 14.99 8.22
C ILE A 69 0.04 13.78 7.48
N PRO A 70 1.38 13.60 7.46
CA PRO A 70 1.99 12.46 6.76
C PRO A 70 1.59 11.11 7.36
N GLU A 71 1.31 11.07 8.66
CA GLU A 71 0.86 9.87 9.34
C GLU A 71 -0.56 9.45 8.94
N LEU A 72 -1.46 10.40 8.69
CA LEU A 72 -2.80 10.13 8.18
C LEU A 72 -2.76 9.53 6.76
N TYR A 73 -1.92 10.09 5.88
CA TYR A 73 -1.72 9.53 4.55
C TYR A 73 -1.11 8.11 4.61
N ALA A 74 -0.14 7.88 5.50
CA ALA A 74 0.43 6.55 5.71
C ALA A 74 -0.60 5.56 6.27
N ALA A 75 -1.49 6.00 7.18
CA ALA A 75 -2.59 5.19 7.70
C ALA A 75 -3.61 4.83 6.62
N ARG A 76 -3.94 5.77 5.72
CA ARG A 76 -4.78 5.51 4.56
C ARG A 76 -4.16 4.47 3.63
N GLY A 77 -2.86 4.57 3.37
CA GLY A 77 -2.11 3.59 2.59
C GLY A 77 -2.06 2.21 3.24
N ALA A 78 -1.85 2.15 4.55
CA ALA A 78 -1.88 0.91 5.33
C ALA A 78 -3.26 0.22 5.31
N GLY A 79 -4.33 0.99 5.10
CA GLY A 79 -5.69 0.49 4.94
C GLY A 79 -5.85 -0.51 3.78
N ALA A 80 -4.98 -0.49 2.76
CA ALA A 80 -5.03 -1.46 1.66
C ALA A 80 -4.79 -2.91 2.11
N LEU A 81 -4.08 -3.13 3.22
CA LEU A 81 -3.86 -4.45 3.81
C LEU A 81 -4.84 -4.78 4.95
N ARG A 82 -5.77 -3.87 5.26
CA ARG A 82 -6.68 -4.06 6.39
C ARG A 82 -7.69 -5.14 6.05
N ARG A 83 -7.74 -6.18 6.87
CA ARG A 83 -8.80 -7.19 6.85
C ARG A 83 -10.08 -6.65 7.47
N ARG A 84 -11.22 -7.00 6.87
CA ARG A 84 -12.54 -6.84 7.50
C ARG A 84 -12.87 -8.13 8.26
N PRO A 85 -13.47 -8.06 9.45
CA PRO A 85 -14.01 -9.24 10.13
C PRO A 85 -15.11 -9.90 9.29
N ILE A 86 -15.09 -11.22 9.22
CA ILE A 86 -16.14 -12.04 8.58
C ILE A 86 -17.30 -12.16 9.57
N ALA A 87 -18.52 -11.83 9.15
CA ALA A 87 -19.64 -11.60 10.05
C ALA A 87 -20.63 -12.78 10.15
N GLY A 88 -20.50 -13.84 9.35
CA GLY A 88 -21.46 -14.95 9.36
C GLY A 88 -20.98 -16.29 8.81
N GLY A 89 -21.73 -17.36 9.11
CA GLY A 89 -21.40 -18.74 8.76
C GLY A 89 -21.31 -19.02 7.25
N GLY A 90 -22.17 -18.40 6.44
CA GLY A 90 -22.12 -18.52 4.97
C GLY A 90 -20.87 -17.86 4.37
N GLU A 91 -20.48 -16.68 4.89
CA GLU A 91 -19.27 -15.97 4.46
C GLU A 91 -18.00 -16.75 4.85
N LEU A 92 -18.01 -17.44 6.00
CA LEU A 92 -16.93 -18.35 6.39
C LEU A 92 -16.79 -19.55 5.45
N ALA A 93 -17.90 -20.11 4.97
CA ALA A 93 -17.86 -21.22 4.02
C ALA A 93 -17.29 -20.78 2.66
N ALA A 94 -17.73 -19.62 2.15
CA ALA A 94 -17.22 -19.03 0.92
C ALA A 94 -15.73 -18.69 1.03
N GLU A 95 -15.29 -18.14 2.16
CA GLU A 95 -13.87 -17.84 2.40
C GLU A 95 -13.02 -19.11 2.42
N ARG A 96 -13.50 -20.22 3.00
CA ARG A 96 -12.76 -21.50 2.98
C ARG A 96 -12.50 -22.00 1.55
N VAL A 97 -13.51 -21.89 0.67
CA VAL A 97 -13.36 -22.27 -0.74
C VAL A 97 -12.37 -21.32 -1.44
N ALA A 98 -12.49 -20.02 -1.22
CA ALA A 98 -11.58 -19.03 -1.79
C ALA A 98 -10.12 -19.23 -1.35
N VAL A 99 -9.88 -19.65 -0.11
CA VAL A 99 -8.55 -20.02 0.39
C VAL A 99 -7.97 -21.23 -0.34
N GLY A 100 -8.79 -22.24 -0.65
CA GLY A 100 -8.37 -23.37 -1.48
C GLY A 100 -7.92 -22.91 -2.87
N LEU A 101 -8.77 -22.15 -3.56
CA LEU A 101 -8.51 -21.65 -4.91
C LEU A 101 -7.29 -20.72 -4.98
N LEU A 102 -7.13 -19.81 -4.00
CA LEU A 102 -5.92 -18.98 -3.93
C LEU A 102 -4.69 -19.85 -3.70
N GLY A 103 -4.82 -20.90 -2.89
CA GLY A 103 -3.79 -21.90 -2.66
C GLY A 103 -3.25 -22.49 -3.96
N ASP A 104 -4.11 -22.76 -4.94
CA ASP A 104 -3.71 -23.31 -6.25
C ASP A 104 -2.95 -22.30 -7.12
N LEU A 105 -3.10 -20.99 -6.85
CA LEU A 105 -2.44 -19.92 -7.62
C LEU A 105 -1.07 -19.50 -7.07
N VAL A 106 -0.74 -19.87 -5.83
CA VAL A 106 0.45 -19.39 -5.12
C VAL A 106 1.37 -20.53 -4.72
N ASP A 107 2.67 -20.23 -4.61
CA ASP A 107 3.64 -21.18 -4.07
C ASP A 107 3.44 -21.41 -2.56
N ASP A 108 4.08 -22.45 -2.01
CA ASP A 108 3.94 -22.81 -0.60
C ASP A 108 4.36 -21.68 0.35
N ARG A 109 5.37 -20.89 -0.05
CA ARG A 109 5.86 -19.77 0.77
C ARG A 109 4.85 -18.63 0.84
N ALA A 110 4.23 -18.27 -0.28
CA ALA A 110 3.19 -17.26 -0.34
C ALA A 110 1.91 -17.76 0.34
N ARG A 111 1.61 -19.05 0.26
CA ARG A 111 0.50 -19.70 0.99
C ARG A 111 0.69 -19.61 2.51
N GLU A 112 1.87 -19.97 3.01
CA GLU A 112 2.19 -19.89 4.44
C GLU A 112 2.16 -18.44 4.95
N LEU A 113 2.69 -17.49 4.15
CA LEU A 113 2.60 -16.07 4.47
C LEU A 113 1.16 -15.57 4.50
N HIS A 114 0.33 -15.99 3.53
CA HIS A 114 -1.10 -15.64 3.49
C HIS A 114 -1.86 -16.21 4.70
N ALA A 115 -1.59 -17.45 5.10
CA ALA A 115 -2.21 -18.05 6.27
C ALA A 115 -1.94 -17.23 7.55
N ARG A 116 -0.71 -16.76 7.75
CA ARG A 116 -0.32 -15.96 8.92
C ARG A 116 -0.78 -14.50 8.87
N SER A 117 -0.61 -13.85 7.72
CA SER A 117 -0.70 -12.39 7.59
C SER A 117 -1.91 -11.92 6.81
N GLY A 118 -2.47 -12.77 5.98
CA GLY A 118 -3.60 -12.46 5.12
C GLY A 118 -3.33 -11.63 3.91
N VAL A 119 -2.06 -11.59 3.52
CA VAL A 119 -1.63 -10.92 2.32
C VAL A 119 -0.79 -11.89 1.51
N VAL A 120 -0.84 -11.74 0.20
CA VAL A 120 0.00 -12.49 -0.73
C VAL A 120 1.18 -11.64 -1.14
N LEU A 121 2.37 -12.21 -1.12
CA LEU A 121 3.57 -11.59 -1.64
C LEU A 121 3.79 -12.07 -3.06
N GLU A 122 3.95 -11.14 -4.00
CA GLU A 122 4.25 -11.43 -5.40
C GLU A 122 5.46 -10.61 -5.85
N ARG A 123 6.39 -11.22 -6.58
CA ARG A 123 7.50 -10.49 -7.19
C ARG A 123 7.10 -10.00 -8.57
N GLY A 124 7.32 -8.72 -8.83
CA GLY A 124 7.10 -8.09 -10.14
C GLY A 124 8.34 -7.36 -10.62
N ARG A 125 8.27 -6.82 -11.84
CA ARG A 125 9.32 -6.01 -12.46
C ARG A 125 9.49 -4.66 -11.77
N LEU A 126 8.42 -4.11 -11.20
CA LEU A 126 8.46 -2.83 -10.48
C LEU A 126 8.91 -2.98 -9.02
N GLY A 127 9.08 -4.20 -8.51
CA GLY A 127 9.48 -4.48 -7.14
C GLY A 127 8.67 -5.63 -6.53
N VAL A 128 8.48 -5.60 -5.22
CA VAL A 128 7.75 -6.66 -4.52
C VAL A 128 6.38 -6.15 -4.10
N TRP A 129 5.33 -6.85 -4.51
CA TRP A 129 3.95 -6.54 -4.20
C TRP A 129 3.47 -7.31 -2.97
N LEU A 130 2.68 -6.64 -2.15
CA LEU A 130 1.88 -7.23 -1.10
C LEU A 130 0.41 -6.95 -1.40
N LEU A 131 -0.34 -8.01 -1.66
CA LEU A 131 -1.75 -7.95 -2.03
C LEU A 131 -2.60 -8.23 -0.81
N GLY A 132 -3.47 -7.27 -0.47
CA GLY A 132 -4.48 -7.41 0.55
C GLY A 132 -5.89 -7.29 -0.04
N PRO A 133 -6.94 -7.53 0.75
CA PRO A 133 -8.31 -7.57 0.25
C PRO A 133 -8.83 -6.20 -0.20
N ALA A 134 -8.19 -5.09 0.20
CA ALA A 134 -8.58 -3.72 -0.13
C ALA A 134 -7.60 -3.02 -1.10
N GLY A 135 -6.57 -3.71 -1.56
CA GLY A 135 -5.59 -3.14 -2.49
C GLY A 135 -4.21 -3.79 -2.40
N ALA A 136 -3.19 -3.03 -2.78
CA ALA A 136 -1.84 -3.55 -2.93
C ALA A 136 -0.77 -2.56 -2.45
N LEU A 137 0.32 -3.06 -1.89
CA LEU A 137 1.51 -2.28 -1.57
C LEU A 137 2.66 -2.73 -2.45
N LEU A 138 3.24 -1.81 -3.20
CA LEU A 138 4.48 -2.03 -3.93
C LEU A 138 5.66 -1.56 -3.09
N VAL A 139 6.45 -2.51 -2.60
CA VAL A 139 7.76 -2.26 -2.00
C VAL A 139 8.78 -2.07 -3.12
N ARG A 140 9.32 -0.85 -3.21
CA ARG A 140 10.27 -0.47 -4.26
C ARG A 140 11.62 -1.17 -4.06
N PRO A 141 12.42 -1.34 -5.13
CA PRO A 141 13.79 -1.84 -5.04
C PRO A 141 14.58 -1.15 -3.91
N GLY A 142 15.33 -1.94 -3.14
CA GLY A 142 16.05 -1.50 -1.93
C GLY A 142 15.22 -1.53 -0.64
N GLY A 143 13.91 -1.78 -0.70
CA GLY A 143 13.08 -2.08 0.48
C GLY A 143 12.84 -0.92 1.44
N ARG A 144 13.19 0.32 1.07
CA ARG A 144 13.05 1.52 1.93
C ARG A 144 11.78 2.32 1.65
N ARG A 145 11.24 2.23 0.43
CA ARG A 145 10.06 3.00 -0.01
C ARG A 145 8.92 2.08 -0.42
N VAL A 146 7.71 2.57 -0.22
CA VAL A 146 6.47 1.87 -0.59
C VAL A 146 5.52 2.80 -1.33
N ASN A 147 4.80 2.23 -2.28
CA ASN A 147 3.65 2.84 -2.95
C ASN A 147 2.42 2.03 -2.56
N CYS A 148 1.45 2.66 -1.91
CA CYS A 148 0.19 2.03 -1.53
C CYS A 148 -0.88 2.34 -2.57
N TYR A 149 -1.54 1.31 -3.03
CA TYR A 149 -2.60 1.36 -4.01
C TYR A 149 -3.90 0.86 -3.39
N CYS A 150 -4.96 1.64 -3.53
CA CYS A 150 -6.30 1.15 -3.29
C CYS A 150 -6.91 0.71 -4.62
N VAL A 151 -7.45 -0.49 -4.63
CA VAL A 151 -8.19 -1.03 -5.77
C VAL A 151 -9.62 -1.24 -5.32
N ARG A 152 -10.56 -0.64 -6.05
CA ARG A 152 -11.98 -0.90 -5.82
C ARG A 152 -12.29 -2.23 -6.50
N THR A 153 -12.64 -3.25 -5.72
CA THR A 153 -13.14 -4.50 -6.28
C THR A 153 -14.55 -4.27 -6.82
N THR A 154 -14.85 -4.86 -7.98
CA THR A 154 -16.11 -4.67 -8.69
C THR A 154 -17.30 -5.14 -7.85
N ASP A 155 -17.11 -6.19 -7.05
CA ASP A 155 -18.12 -6.73 -6.15
C ASP A 155 -17.60 -6.70 -4.69
N PRO A 156 -18.25 -5.94 -3.79
CA PRO A 156 -17.90 -5.89 -2.37
C PRO A 156 -18.40 -7.11 -1.58
N ALA A 157 -19.20 -8.00 -2.17
CA ALA A 157 -19.67 -9.25 -1.56
C ALA A 157 -18.66 -10.41 -1.71
N LEU A 158 -17.66 -10.27 -2.59
CA LEU A 158 -16.65 -11.31 -2.77
C LEU A 158 -15.88 -11.60 -1.47
N PRO A 159 -15.57 -12.88 -1.17
CA PRO A 159 -14.72 -13.24 -0.05
C PRO A 159 -13.39 -12.48 -0.10
N PRO A 160 -12.84 -12.03 1.04
CA PRO A 160 -11.57 -11.31 1.08
C PRO A 160 -10.44 -12.01 0.31
N THR A 161 -10.36 -13.34 0.39
CA THR A 161 -9.32 -14.11 -0.29
C THR A 161 -9.51 -14.13 -1.81
N ASP A 162 -10.75 -14.19 -2.28
CA ASP A 162 -11.04 -14.15 -3.71
C ASP A 162 -10.68 -12.80 -4.33
N ARG A 163 -10.86 -11.70 -3.58
CA ARG A 163 -10.35 -10.38 -4.00
C ARG A 163 -8.84 -10.38 -4.19
N ILE A 164 -8.10 -11.03 -3.30
CA ILE A 164 -6.65 -11.15 -3.43
C ILE A 164 -6.29 -11.97 -4.68
N ALA A 165 -7.01 -13.07 -4.96
CA ALA A 165 -6.82 -13.87 -6.17
C ALA A 165 -7.04 -13.03 -7.44
N HIS A 166 -8.11 -12.25 -7.50
CA HIS A 166 -8.38 -11.34 -8.61
C HIS A 166 -7.27 -10.28 -8.79
N LEU A 167 -6.81 -9.66 -7.70
CA LEU A 167 -5.70 -8.70 -7.76
C LEU A 167 -4.39 -9.36 -8.22
N LEU A 168 -4.13 -10.59 -7.78
CA LEU A 168 -2.95 -11.36 -8.17
C LEU A 168 -2.96 -11.69 -9.66
N LEU A 169 -4.10 -12.16 -10.18
CA LEU A 169 -4.26 -12.47 -11.60
C LEU A 169 -4.12 -11.21 -12.46
N ALA A 170 -4.73 -10.10 -12.05
CA ALA A 170 -4.58 -8.81 -12.74
C ALA A 170 -3.12 -8.33 -12.74
N LEU A 171 -2.44 -8.44 -11.60
CA LEU A 171 -1.03 -8.07 -11.46
C LEU A 171 -0.12 -8.91 -12.36
N ARG A 172 -0.32 -10.24 -12.40
CA ARG A 172 0.47 -11.16 -13.23
C ARG A 172 0.22 -10.98 -14.73
N SER A 173 -1.00 -10.60 -15.10
CA SER A 173 -1.37 -10.36 -16.51
C SER A 173 -0.69 -9.11 -17.07
N ASP A 174 -0.79 -7.98 -16.34
CA ASP A 174 -0.15 -6.72 -16.73
C ASP A 174 0.15 -5.86 -15.50
N GLU A 175 1.36 -6.00 -14.95
CA GLU A 175 1.80 -5.25 -13.77
C GLU A 175 1.76 -3.72 -13.98
N ILE A 176 2.14 -3.26 -15.19
CA ILE A 176 2.15 -1.84 -15.52
C ILE A 176 0.70 -1.32 -15.62
N GLY A 177 -0.16 -2.09 -16.27
CA GLY A 177 -1.59 -1.81 -16.36
C GLY A 177 -2.25 -1.75 -14.99
N PHE A 178 -1.97 -2.74 -14.14
CA PHE A 178 -2.45 -2.80 -12.77
C PHE A 178 -2.06 -1.54 -11.98
N ALA A 179 -0.77 -1.15 -12.02
CA ALA A 179 -0.30 0.06 -11.34
C ALA A 179 -0.89 1.36 -11.92
N THR A 180 -1.29 1.36 -13.19
CA THR A 180 -1.91 2.50 -13.88
C THR A 180 -3.39 2.67 -13.50
N LEU A 181 -4.11 1.55 -13.43
CA LEU A 181 -5.52 1.47 -13.03
C LEU A 181 -5.71 1.78 -11.55
N ALA A 182 -4.86 1.20 -10.70
CA ALA A 182 -4.97 1.31 -9.27
C ALA A 182 -4.76 2.75 -8.78
N ASN A 183 -5.50 3.15 -7.74
CA ASN A 183 -5.38 4.50 -7.21
C ASN A 183 -4.24 4.57 -6.19
N LEU A 184 -3.19 5.32 -6.50
CA LEU A 184 -2.09 5.56 -5.56
C LEU A 184 -2.58 6.45 -4.40
N THR A 185 -2.66 5.88 -3.20
CA THR A 185 -3.13 6.56 -1.98
C THR A 185 -2.01 7.01 -1.06
N PHE A 186 -0.82 6.45 -1.20
CA PHE A 186 0.38 6.87 -0.47
C PHE A 186 1.64 6.52 -1.25
N SER A 187 2.66 7.39 -1.20
CA SER A 187 4.03 7.04 -1.59
C SER A 187 5.02 7.62 -0.60
N GLY A 188 5.90 6.80 -0.04
CA GLY A 188 6.81 7.30 0.99
C GLY A 188 7.66 6.23 1.65
N ALA A 189 8.19 6.58 2.82
CA ALA A 189 9.04 5.70 3.58
C ALA A 189 8.26 4.51 4.17
N ARG A 190 8.80 3.31 4.03
CA ARG A 190 8.19 2.06 4.49
C ARG A 190 7.87 2.07 5.98
N TRP A 191 8.74 2.67 6.80
CA TRP A 191 8.58 2.70 8.25
C TRP A 191 7.29 3.42 8.70
N ARG A 192 6.84 4.45 7.97
CA ARG A 192 5.59 5.16 8.28
C ARG A 192 4.38 4.23 8.13
N VAL A 193 4.33 3.50 7.02
CA VAL A 193 3.28 2.50 6.78
C VAL A 193 3.37 1.37 7.81
N ARG A 194 4.59 0.87 8.08
CA ARG A 194 4.82 -0.18 9.07
C ARG A 194 4.24 0.15 10.44
N ARG A 195 4.37 1.39 10.93
CA ARG A 195 3.81 1.83 12.21
C ARG A 195 2.27 1.76 12.27
N ARG A 196 1.60 1.79 11.11
CA ARG A 196 0.13 1.78 10.98
C ARG A 196 -0.45 0.39 10.71
N LEU A 197 0.40 -0.61 10.50
CA LEU A 197 0.00 -2.00 10.29
C LEU A 197 -0.13 -2.77 11.61
N THR A 198 -0.95 -3.82 11.59
CA THR A 198 -0.99 -4.86 12.63
C THR A 198 0.33 -5.63 12.69
N PRO A 199 0.67 -6.30 13.80
CA PRO A 199 1.92 -7.07 13.92
C PRO A 199 2.12 -8.06 12.76
N THR A 200 1.09 -8.84 12.42
CA THR A 200 1.13 -9.83 11.32
C THR A 200 1.35 -9.20 9.93
N ALA A 201 0.71 -8.05 9.66
CA ALA A 201 0.93 -7.33 8.40
C ALA A 201 2.32 -6.65 8.36
N ARG A 202 2.91 -6.30 9.51
CA ARG A 202 4.31 -5.81 9.57
C ARG A 202 5.29 -6.91 9.18
N GLU A 203 5.05 -8.15 9.60
CA GLU A 203 5.89 -9.30 9.22
C GLU A 203 5.89 -9.50 7.71
N ALA A 204 4.73 -9.43 7.07
CA ALA A 204 4.62 -9.48 5.62
C ALA A 204 5.35 -8.30 4.93
N LEU A 205 5.20 -7.09 5.47
CA LEU A 205 5.94 -5.91 4.98
C LEU A 205 7.45 -6.04 5.15
N ASP A 206 7.90 -6.63 6.24
CA ASP A 206 9.31 -6.89 6.51
C ASP A 206 9.84 -8.02 5.57
N ALA A 207 9.03 -9.04 5.28
CA ALA A 207 9.35 -10.08 4.30
C ALA A 207 9.47 -9.53 2.87
N ALA A 208 8.54 -8.69 2.45
CA ALA A 208 8.60 -8.01 1.16
C ALA A 208 9.81 -7.07 1.06
N ALA A 209 10.15 -6.36 2.14
CA ALA A 209 11.33 -5.51 2.18
C ALA A 209 12.63 -6.30 2.05
N ARG A 210 12.71 -7.51 2.62
CA ARG A 210 13.85 -8.42 2.41
C ARG A 210 13.91 -8.91 0.97
N ALA A 211 12.78 -9.33 0.41
CA ALA A 211 12.70 -9.79 -0.97
C ALA A 211 12.98 -8.69 -2.02
N ALA A 212 12.81 -7.42 -1.66
CA ALA A 212 13.06 -6.26 -2.53
C ALA A 212 14.49 -5.74 -2.48
N ARG A 213 15.36 -6.29 -1.62
CA ARG A 213 16.79 -5.95 -1.60
C ARG A 213 17.51 -6.76 -2.69
N PRO A 214 18.43 -6.15 -3.45
CA PRO A 214 19.32 -6.92 -4.32
C PRO A 214 20.10 -7.92 -3.46
N HIS A 215 20.29 -9.12 -4.00
CA HIS A 215 21.21 -10.12 -3.45
C HIS A 215 22.66 -9.64 -3.63
#